data_AF-A0A7W0YZ30-F1
#
_entry.id   AF-A0A7W0YZ30-F1
#
_cell.length_a   1.000
_cell.length_b   1.000
_cell.length_c   1.000
_cell.angle_alpha   90.00
_cell.angle_beta   90.00
_cell.angle_gamma   90.00
#
_symmetry.space_group_name_H-M   'P 1'
#
loop_
_entity.id
_entity.type
_entity.pdbx_description
1 polymer ?
#
loop_
_entity_poly.entity_id
_entity_poly.type
_entity_poly.pdbx_seq_one_letter_code
_entity_poly.pdbx_strand_id
1 'polypeptide(L)'
;LKVISNNVPTDVPGIAFLSGGQTIDTACANLSAITTLNRASQAPWRLTFAFTRALVTSSLEVWQGDSANGAAAQRELVQSCRQAGQAVSSSPEGPSSD
;
A
#
# COMPACT_ATOMS: atom_id res chain seq x y z
N LEU A 1 -13.12 -7.53 -1.18
CA LEU A 1 -13.38 -8.03 0.19
C LEU A 1 -14.11 -9.37 0.24
N LYS A 2 -15.14 -9.63 -0.59
CA LYS A 2 -15.91 -10.91 -0.62
C LYS A 2 -15.08 -12.19 -0.43
N VAL A 3 -13.99 -12.36 -1.19
CA VAL A 3 -13.12 -13.55 -1.07
C VAL A 3 -12.48 -13.64 0.30
N ILE A 4 -11.96 -12.53 0.83
CA ILE A 4 -11.37 -12.48 2.17
C ILE A 4 -12.42 -12.83 3.22
N SER A 5 -13.59 -12.19 3.17
CA SER A 5 -14.68 -12.41 4.12
C SER A 5 -15.17 -13.85 4.16
N ASN A 6 -15.12 -14.56 3.04
CA ASN A 6 -15.59 -15.94 2.94
C ASN A 6 -14.54 -16.98 3.35
N ASN A 7 -13.25 -16.63 3.40
CA ASN A 7 -12.17 -17.62 3.47
C ASN A 7 -11.13 -17.34 4.56
N VAL A 8 -11.03 -16.11 5.07
CA VAL A 8 -10.10 -15.77 6.14
C VAL A 8 -10.83 -15.82 7.47
N PRO A 9 -10.39 -16.64 8.45
CA PRO A 9 -10.95 -16.64 9.79
C PRO A 9 -10.80 -15.29 10.50
N THR A 10 -11.75 -14.95 11.39
CA THR A 10 -11.81 -13.65 12.07
C THR A 10 -10.73 -13.45 13.13
N ASP A 11 -10.11 -14.53 13.61
CA ASP A 11 -9.01 -14.54 14.57
C ASP A 11 -7.65 -14.21 13.93
N VAL A 12 -7.56 -14.20 12.59
CA VAL A 12 -6.39 -13.70 11.87
C VAL A 12 -6.21 -12.21 12.17
N PRO A 13 -5.04 -11.77 12.68
CA PRO A 13 -4.88 -10.40 13.18
C PRO A 13 -4.79 -9.33 12.07
N GLY A 14 -4.54 -9.73 10.83
CA GLY A 14 -4.46 -8.84 9.69
C GLY A 14 -4.00 -9.50 8.39
N ILE A 15 -4.08 -8.75 7.29
CA ILE A 15 -3.81 -9.19 5.92
C ILE A 15 -2.86 -8.18 5.27
N ALA A 16 -1.73 -8.67 4.75
CA ALA A 16 -0.78 -7.87 3.99
C ALA A 16 -0.96 -8.13 2.48
N PHE A 17 -1.33 -7.11 1.72
CA PHE A 17 -1.50 -7.23 0.27
C PHE A 17 -0.15 -7.16 -0.46
N LEU A 18 0.06 -8.07 -1.40
CA LEU A 18 1.17 -8.04 -2.34
C LEU A 18 0.84 -7.09 -3.50
N SER A 19 1.83 -6.42 -4.06
CA SER A 19 1.61 -5.52 -5.22
C SER A 19 1.34 -6.27 -6.52
N GLY A 20 1.69 -7.56 -6.62
CA GLY A 20 1.31 -8.42 -7.75
C GLY A 20 1.87 -7.99 -9.12
N GLY A 21 2.92 -7.16 -9.16
CA GLY A 21 3.46 -6.61 -10.42
C GLY A 21 2.85 -5.27 -10.84
N GLN A 22 1.95 -4.71 -10.03
CA GLN A 22 1.47 -3.34 -10.19
C GLN A 22 2.58 -2.33 -9.87
N THR A 23 2.48 -1.14 -10.46
CA THR A 23 3.26 0.02 -10.07
C THR A 23 2.90 0.46 -8.65
N ILE A 24 3.76 1.28 -8.02
CA ILE A 24 3.48 1.80 -6.68
C ILE A 24 2.16 2.58 -6.62
N ASP A 25 1.87 3.39 -7.64
CA ASP A 25 0.65 4.19 -7.72
C ASP A 25 -0.60 3.32 -7.77
N THR A 26 -0.63 2.34 -8.68
CA THR A 26 -1.78 1.44 -8.81
C THR A 26 -1.95 0.57 -7.57
N ALA A 27 -0.86 0.05 -7.00
CA ALA A 27 -0.92 -0.75 -5.78
C ALA A 27 -1.45 0.06 -4.58
N CYS A 28 -1.01 1.31 -4.43
CA CYS A 28 -1.47 2.20 -3.37
C CYS A 28 -2.93 2.64 -3.57
N ALA A 29 -3.34 2.97 -4.79
CA ALA A 29 -4.73 3.32 -5.10
C ALA A 29 -5.68 2.15 -4.77
N ASN A 30 -5.31 0.94 -5.18
CA ASN A 30 -6.07 -0.28 -4.86
C ASN A 30 -6.13 -0.54 -3.36
N LEU A 31 -5.00 -0.45 -2.65
CA LEU A 31 -4.96 -0.66 -1.20
C LEU A 31 -5.78 0.37 -0.43
N SER A 32 -5.76 1.64 -0.85
CA SER A 32 -6.58 2.69 -0.26
C SER A 32 -8.07 2.37 -0.42
N ALA A 33 -8.51 2.01 -1.63
CA ALA A 33 -9.90 1.63 -1.88
C ALA A 33 -10.34 0.40 -1.04
N ILE A 34 -9.49 -0.62 -0.95
CA ILE A 34 -9.75 -1.81 -0.13
C ILE A 34 -9.85 -1.43 1.36
N THR A 35 -8.94 -0.57 1.84
CA THR A 35 -8.92 -0.10 3.23
C THR A 35 -10.18 0.68 3.59
N THR A 36 -10.62 1.59 2.72
CA THR A 36 -11.88 2.34 2.87
C THR A 36 -13.07 1.39 2.97
N LEU A 37 -13.17 0.42 2.06
CA LEU A 37 -14.25 -0.56 2.08
C LEU A 37 -14.21 -1.44 3.33
N ASN A 38 -13.03 -1.86 3.79
CA ASN A 38 -12.87 -2.72 4.97
C ASN A 38 -13.36 -2.03 6.25
N ARG A 39 -13.10 -0.72 6.36
CA ARG A 39 -13.59 0.12 7.45
C ARG A 39 -15.10 0.32 7.37
N ALA A 40 -15.63 0.62 6.18
CA ALA A 40 -17.07 0.80 5.97
C ALA A 40 -17.86 -0.48 6.30
N SER A 41 -17.31 -1.66 6.00
CA SER A 41 -17.93 -2.95 6.34
C SER A 41 -17.61 -3.45 7.74
N GLN A 42 -16.87 -2.69 8.56
CA GLN A 42 -16.39 -3.09 9.89
C GLN A 42 -15.74 -4.49 9.90
N ALA A 43 -15.00 -4.81 8.85
CA ALA A 43 -14.34 -6.11 8.76
C ALA A 43 -13.23 -6.21 9.82
N PRO A 44 -13.05 -7.39 10.46
CA PRO A 44 -12.24 -7.52 11.68
C PRO A 44 -10.73 -7.46 11.41
N TRP A 45 -10.31 -7.62 10.16
CA TRP A 45 -8.89 -7.68 9.80
C TRP A 45 -8.29 -6.28 9.68
N ARG A 46 -7.11 -6.11 10.30
CA ARG A 46 -6.21 -5.00 9.94
C ARG A 46 -5.63 -5.24 8.57
N LEU A 47 -5.64 -4.23 7.71
CA LEU A 47 -5.07 -4.33 6.38
C LEU A 47 -3.73 -3.58 6.32
N THR A 48 -2.77 -4.14 5.59
CA THR A 48 -1.47 -3.51 5.34
C THR A 48 -0.91 -3.96 3.98
N PHE A 49 0.33 -3.59 3.66
CA PHE A 49 1.03 -3.96 2.44
C PHE A 49 2.30 -4.77 2.69
N ALA A 50 2.63 -5.60 1.70
CA ALA A 50 3.91 -6.27 1.52
C ALA A 50 4.38 -6.05 0.07
N PHE A 51 4.54 -4.79 -0.30
CA PHE A 51 4.87 -4.35 -1.65
C PHE A 51 6.38 -4.46 -1.87
N THR A 52 6.84 -5.53 -2.51
CA THR A 52 8.27 -5.72 -2.81
C THR A 52 8.69 -4.85 -3.99
N ARG A 53 8.56 -5.36 -5.22
CA ARG A 53 9.00 -4.68 -6.46
C ARG A 53 8.47 -3.25 -6.56
N ALA A 54 7.19 -3.05 -6.24
CA ALA A 54 6.56 -1.74 -6.32
C ALA A 54 7.28 -0.67 -5.47
N LEU A 55 7.82 -1.00 -4.28
CA LEU A 55 8.53 -0.02 -3.46
C LEU A 55 9.93 0.33 -3.98
N VAL A 56 10.60 -0.63 -4.63
CA VAL A 56 12.03 -0.50 -4.95
C VAL A 56 12.31 -0.15 -6.40
N THR A 57 11.37 -0.35 -7.33
CA THR A 57 11.59 -0.12 -8.77
C THR A 57 12.12 1.30 -9.06
N SER A 58 11.42 2.37 -8.64
CA SER A 58 11.87 3.76 -8.87
C SER A 58 13.26 4.02 -8.26
N SER A 59 13.48 3.54 -7.03
CA SER A 59 14.76 3.68 -6.34
C SER A 59 15.91 3.00 -7.09
N LEU A 60 15.69 1.81 -7.63
CA LEU A 60 16.67 1.07 -8.41
C LEU A 60 16.95 1.74 -9.77
N GLU A 61 15.92 2.28 -10.42
CA GLU A 61 16.03 3.05 -11.68
C GLU A 61 16.85 4.33 -11.52
N VAL A 62 16.72 5.00 -10.37
CA VAL A 62 17.55 6.16 -10.02
C VAL A 62 18.96 5.74 -9.62
N TRP A 63 19.11 4.61 -8.90
CA TRP A 63 20.42 4.18 -8.42
C TRP A 63 21.36 3.76 -9.57
N GLN A 64 20.87 2.92 -10.49
CA GLN A 64 21.64 2.35 -11.62
C GLN A 64 22.95 1.64 -11.21
N GLY A 65 23.09 1.25 -9.93
CA GLY A 65 24.32 0.67 -9.40
C GLY A 65 25.44 1.69 -9.11
N ASP A 66 25.21 2.98 -9.31
CA ASP A 66 26.20 4.03 -9.06
C ASP A 66 26.06 4.56 -7.62
N SER A 67 27.14 4.45 -6.84
CA SER A 67 27.22 4.97 -5.48
C SER A 67 26.95 6.48 -5.38
N ALA A 68 27.26 7.26 -6.43
CA ALA A 68 26.99 8.69 -6.46
C ALA A 68 25.48 9.01 -6.43
N ASN A 69 24.63 8.08 -6.93
CA ASN A 69 23.18 8.22 -6.95
C ASN A 69 22.51 7.75 -5.65
N GLY A 70 23.27 7.24 -4.67
CA GLY A 70 22.72 6.60 -3.47
C GLY A 70 21.72 7.48 -2.70
N ALA A 71 22.04 8.77 -2.52
CA ALA A 71 21.15 9.70 -1.83
C ALA A 71 19.85 9.97 -2.60
N ALA A 72 19.90 10.01 -3.94
CA ALA A 72 18.72 10.18 -4.78
C ALA A 72 17.84 8.93 -4.76
N ALA A 73 18.44 7.75 -4.89
CA ALA A 73 17.74 6.47 -4.82
C ALA A 73 17.04 6.26 -3.45
N GLN A 74 17.69 6.66 -2.35
CA GLN A 74 17.08 6.58 -1.02
C GLN A 74 15.85 7.49 -0.89
N ARG A 75 15.87 8.69 -1.50
CA ARG A 75 14.71 9.59 -1.50
C ARG A 75 13.50 8.97 -2.21
N GLU A 76 13.71 8.32 -3.36
CA GLU A 76 12.66 7.60 -4.07
C GLU A 76 12.06 6.44 -3.27
N LEU A 77 12.92 5.68 -2.57
CA LEU A 77 12.46 4.59 -1.71
C LEU A 77 11.61 5.12 -0.54
N VAL A 78 12.07 6.18 0.12
CA VAL A 78 11.33 6.82 1.23
C VAL A 78 9.99 7.35 0.73
N GLN A 79 9.94 7.95 -0.46
CA GLN A 79 8.70 8.44 -1.06
C GLN A 79 7.72 7.30 -1.31
N SER A 80 8.19 6.20 -1.91
CA SER A 80 7.36 5.01 -2.17
C SER A 80 6.83 4.39 -0.86
N CYS A 81 7.68 4.29 0.17
CA CYS A 81 7.28 3.79 1.50
C CYS A 81 6.23 4.71 2.15
N ARG A 82 6.39 6.04 2.04
CA ARG A 82 5.43 7.02 2.56
C ARG A 82 4.08 6.88 1.87
N GLN A 83 4.07 6.75 0.55
CA GLN A 83 2.85 6.56 -0.24
C GLN A 83 2.11 5.29 0.17
N ALA A 84 2.82 4.16 0.32
CA ALA A 84 2.22 2.90 0.77
C ALA A 84 1.66 3.01 2.20
N GLY A 85 2.38 3.68 3.12
CA GLY A 85 1.91 3.96 4.48
C GLY A 85 0.64 4.82 4.51
N GLN A 86 0.55 5.82 3.63
CA GLN A 86 -0.64 6.66 3.50
C GLN A 86 -1.85 5.87 2.97
N ALA A 87 -1.64 4.93 2.04
CA ALA A 87 -2.71 4.09 1.50
C ALA A 87 -3.38 3.17 2.55
N VAL A 88 -2.65 2.79 3.61
CA VAL A 88 -3.21 2.05 4.76
C VAL A 88 -3.90 2.98 5.76
N SER A 89 -3.42 4.22 5.85
CA SER A 89 -3.87 5.20 6.83
C SER A 89 -5.09 5.98 6.37
N SER A 90 -5.35 6.06 5.05
CA SER A 90 -6.39 6.87 4.44
C SER A 90 -7.74 6.75 5.17
N SER A 91 -8.14 7.82 5.84
CA SER A 91 -9.50 7.98 6.34
C SER A 91 -10.46 8.03 5.15
N PRO A 92 -11.70 7.52 5.28
CA PRO A 92 -12.73 7.91 4.33
C PRO A 92 -12.80 9.44 4.36
N GLU A 93 -12.59 10.10 3.23
CA GLU A 93 -13.07 11.46 3.08
C GLU A 93 -14.57 11.41 3.40
N GLY A 94 -14.95 12.02 4.52
CA GLY A 94 -16.36 12.29 4.79
C GLY A 94 -16.89 13.18 3.65
N PRO A 95 -18.19 13.13 3.35
CA PRO A 95 -18.77 13.96 2.30
C PRO A 95 -18.37 15.41 2.55
N SER A 96 -17.85 16.08 1.51
CA SER A 96 -17.61 17.52 1.52
C SER A 96 -18.92 18.20 1.91
N SER A 97 -18.88 18.91 3.04
CA SER A 97 -19.96 19.78 3.48
C SER A 97 -19.98 21.00 2.56
N ASP A 98 -20.80 20.96 1.51
CA ASP A 98 -21.35 22.14 0.83
C ASP A 98 -22.88 22.09 0.95
#